data_AF-A0A426UBB1-F1
#
_entry.id   AF-A0A426UBB1-F1
#
_cell.length_a   1.000
_cell.length_b   1.000
_cell.length_c   1.000
_cell.angle_alpha   90.00
_cell.angle_beta   90.00
_cell.angle_gamma   90.00
#
_symmetry.space_group_name_H-M   'P 1'
#
loop_
_entity.id
_entity.type
_entity.pdbx_description
1 polymer ?
#
loop_
_entity_poly.entity_id
_entity_poly.type
_entity_poly.pdbx_seq_one_letter_code
_entity_poly.pdbx_strand_id
1 'polypeptide(L)'
;TSVSGVTRWLTPDKVAIALSDRFKKDDHFWFTVFHEIGHTLLHGKRLTFLDNTDRADERTPEGDRSEEEADAFAAQTLIPPEHNAAYRRLARRPMPFDNIKAFARQAGIAPGIVVGRLQHDGALPWTHGNNLKRPVRFPHNGPAEDQPQ
;
A
#
# COMPACT_ATOMS: atom_id res chain seq x y z
N THR A 1 -7.59 -7.65 3.79
CA THR A 1 -7.38 -6.20 3.79
C THR A 1 -8.68 -5.54 3.36
N SER A 2 -9.27 -4.58 4.07
CA SER A 2 -10.44 -3.87 3.53
C SER A 2 -9.93 -2.78 2.58
N VAL A 3 -9.97 -3.08 1.28
CA VAL A 3 -9.49 -2.18 0.23
C VAL A 3 -10.28 -0.88 0.31
N SER A 4 -9.53 0.20 0.55
CA SER A 4 -10.04 1.56 0.74
C SER A 4 -9.65 2.41 -0.49
N GLY A 5 -9.51 1.73 -1.64
CA GLY A 5 -9.18 2.27 -2.96
C GLY A 5 -10.11 1.71 -4.04
N VAL A 6 -10.14 2.39 -5.19
CA VAL A 6 -10.89 2.00 -6.38
C VAL A 6 -10.03 2.34 -7.61
N THR A 7 -9.89 1.39 -8.52
CA THR A 7 -9.21 1.57 -9.79
C THR A 7 -10.22 1.56 -10.94
N ARG A 8 -10.19 2.59 -11.79
CA ARG A 8 -11.04 2.69 -12.98
C ARG A 8 -10.23 3.10 -14.20
N TRP A 9 -10.40 2.38 -15.30
CA TRP A 9 -9.88 2.81 -16.60
C TRP A 9 -10.75 3.94 -17.15
N LEU A 10 -10.12 5.07 -17.47
CA LEU A 10 -10.77 6.22 -18.10
C LEU A 10 -10.76 6.10 -19.63
N THR A 11 -9.65 5.56 -20.17
CA THR A 11 -9.46 5.23 -21.58
C THR A 11 -8.65 3.93 -21.66
N PRO A 12 -8.46 3.31 -22.84
CA PRO A 12 -7.62 2.12 -22.98
C PRO A 12 -6.18 2.22 -22.46
N ASP A 13 -5.67 3.44 -22.35
CA ASP A 13 -4.30 3.82 -22.02
C ASP A 13 -4.19 4.68 -20.75
N LYS A 14 -5.32 5.03 -20.11
CA LYS A 14 -5.37 5.87 -18.92
C LYS A 14 -6.17 5.22 -17.80
N VAL A 15 -5.52 5.09 -16.64
CA VAL A 15 -6.14 4.60 -15.41
C VAL A 15 -6.27 5.74 -14.40
N ALA A 16 -7.35 5.74 -13.64
CA ALA A 16 -7.55 6.53 -12.45
C ALA A 16 -7.56 5.61 -11.23
N ILE A 17 -6.77 5.95 -10.23
CA ILE A 17 -6.76 5.28 -8.92
C ILE A 17 -7.26 6.29 -7.90
N ALA A 18 -8.38 5.97 -7.26
CA ALA A 18 -8.96 6.75 -6.19
C ALA A 18 -8.69 6.04 -4.85
N LEU A 19 -8.23 6.79 -3.85
CA LEU A 19 -7.97 6.27 -2.51
C LEU A 19 -8.82 7.07 -1.52
N SER A 20 -9.44 6.38 -0.56
CA SER A 20 -10.14 7.05 0.53
C SER A 20 -9.14 7.71 1.49
N ASP A 21 -9.54 8.82 2.12
CA ASP A 21 -8.75 9.56 3.10
C ASP A 21 -8.56 8.80 4.45
N ARG A 22 -8.93 7.52 4.51
CA ARG A 22 -8.76 6.69 5.71
C ARG A 22 -7.28 6.39 5.99
N PHE A 23 -6.39 6.54 5.01
CA PHE A 23 -4.97 6.23 5.15
C PHE A 23 -4.21 7.34 5.88
N LYS A 24 -4.02 7.15 7.19
CA LYS A 24 -3.36 8.16 8.02
C LYS A 24 -1.84 8.14 7.95
N LYS A 25 -1.22 7.11 7.38
CA LYS A 25 0.22 6.84 7.47
C LYS A 25 0.79 6.30 6.15
N ASP A 26 2.07 6.61 5.93
CA ASP A 26 2.82 6.34 4.70
C ASP A 26 2.89 4.85 4.35
N ASP A 27 3.01 3.98 5.33
CA ASP A 27 3.02 2.52 5.12
C ASP A 27 1.74 1.99 4.49
N HIS A 28 0.57 2.33 5.06
CA HIS A 28 -0.72 1.92 4.52
C HIS A 28 -1.01 2.61 3.20
N PHE A 29 -0.74 3.91 3.11
CA PHE A 29 -0.97 4.69 1.89
C PHE A 29 -0.23 4.08 0.70
N TRP A 30 1.09 3.88 0.83
CA TRP A 30 1.88 3.34 -0.27
C TRP A 30 1.53 1.89 -0.57
N PHE A 31 1.22 1.07 0.44
CA PHE A 31 0.75 -0.29 0.20
C PHE A 31 -0.52 -0.31 -0.64
N THR A 32 -1.53 0.51 -0.30
CA THR A 32 -2.75 0.57 -1.11
C THR A 32 -2.50 1.11 -2.51
N VAL A 33 -1.70 2.18 -2.68
CA VAL A 33 -1.35 2.69 -4.02
C VAL A 33 -0.79 1.57 -4.90
N PHE A 34 0.21 0.83 -4.41
CA PHE A 34 0.83 -0.22 -5.21
C PHE A 34 -0.05 -1.46 -5.38
N HIS A 35 -0.94 -1.75 -4.44
CA HIS A 35 -1.94 -2.81 -4.57
C HIS A 35 -2.89 -2.51 -5.76
N GLU A 36 -3.41 -1.28 -5.83
CA GLU A 36 -4.26 -0.83 -6.95
C GLU A 36 -3.52 -0.83 -8.30
N ILE A 37 -2.23 -0.44 -8.29
CA ILE A 37 -1.37 -0.56 -9.48
C ILE A 37 -1.17 -2.03 -9.85
N GLY A 38 -0.99 -2.92 -8.87
CA GLY A 38 -0.89 -4.37 -9.08
C GLY A 38 -2.11 -4.92 -9.80
N HIS A 39 -3.31 -4.57 -9.32
CA HIS A 39 -4.57 -4.91 -10.00
C HIS A 39 -4.60 -4.42 -11.45
N THR A 40 -4.18 -3.17 -11.67
CA THR A 40 -4.15 -2.58 -13.01
C THR A 40 -3.19 -3.32 -13.94
N LEU A 41 -1.98 -3.63 -13.49
CA LEU A 41 -0.92 -4.19 -14.32
C LEU A 41 -1.07 -5.69 -14.56
N LEU A 42 -1.52 -6.45 -13.56
CA LEU A 42 -1.60 -7.91 -13.62
C LEU A 42 -2.93 -8.38 -14.22
N HIS A 43 -4.02 -7.67 -13.90
CA HIS A 43 -5.38 -8.11 -14.25
C HIS A 43 -6.05 -7.21 -15.31
N GLY A 44 -5.44 -6.05 -15.60
CA GLY A 44 -5.80 -5.19 -16.71
C GLY A 44 -7.24 -4.69 -16.63
N LYS A 45 -7.93 -4.70 -17.78
CA LYS A 45 -9.34 -4.30 -17.88
C LYS A 45 -10.32 -5.36 -17.38
N ARG A 46 -9.85 -6.58 -17.09
CA ARG A 46 -10.73 -7.72 -16.79
C ARG A 46 -11.60 -7.43 -15.56
N LEU A 47 -11.04 -6.75 -14.54
CA LEU A 47 -11.75 -6.32 -13.33
C LEU A 47 -12.69 -5.12 -13.56
N THR A 48 -12.39 -4.24 -14.52
CA THR A 48 -13.18 -3.01 -14.77
C THR A 48 -14.46 -3.27 -15.54
N PHE A 49 -14.52 -4.37 -16.31
CA PHE A 49 -15.76 -4.80 -16.97
C PHE A 49 -16.76 -5.40 -15.98
N LEU A 50 -16.31 -5.86 -14.82
CA LEU A 50 -17.17 -6.43 -13.76
C LEU A 50 -17.70 -5.35 -12.79
N ASP A 51 -17.04 -4.19 -12.68
CA ASP A 51 -17.50 -3.07 -11.84
C ASP A 51 -18.81 -2.41 -12.34
N ASN A 52 -19.35 -2.83 -13.48
CA ASN A 52 -20.70 -2.45 -13.90
C ASN A 52 -21.81 -3.33 -13.30
N THR A 53 -21.47 -4.47 -12.68
CA THR A 53 -22.42 -5.34 -11.98
C THR A 53 -21.69 -6.18 -10.93
N ASP A 54 -21.72 -5.70 -9.69
CA ASP A 54 -21.50 -6.46 -8.45
C ASP A 54 -20.07 -6.87 -8.08
N ARG A 55 -19.72 -6.56 -6.82
CA ARG A 55 -18.59 -7.09 -6.03
C ARG A 55 -18.69 -8.61 -5.78
N ALA A 56 -19.34 -9.35 -6.66
CA ALA A 56 -19.60 -10.78 -6.54
C ALA A 56 -18.31 -11.60 -6.66
N ASP A 57 -17.30 -11.08 -7.35
CA ASP A 57 -16.06 -11.81 -7.63
C ASP A 57 -15.05 -11.83 -6.47
N GLU A 58 -15.15 -10.93 -5.48
CA GLU A 58 -14.31 -10.95 -4.26
C GLU A 58 -14.51 -12.22 -3.40
N ARG A 59 -15.51 -13.06 -3.72
CA ARG A 59 -15.77 -14.35 -3.04
C ARG A 59 -15.67 -15.54 -3.99
N THR A 60 -14.90 -15.39 -5.06
CA THR A 60 -14.57 -16.47 -5.99
C THR A 60 -13.09 -16.83 -5.86
N PRO A 61 -12.68 -18.07 -6.17
CA PRO A 61 -11.27 -18.45 -6.16
C PRO A 61 -10.39 -17.59 -7.09
N GLU A 62 -10.98 -17.02 -8.15
CA GLU A 62 -10.30 -16.15 -9.09
C GLU A 62 -10.08 -14.74 -8.49
N GLY A 63 -11.06 -14.20 -7.78
CA GLY A 63 -10.93 -12.96 -7.01
C GLY A 63 -9.91 -13.07 -5.89
N ASP A 64 -9.95 -14.16 -5.11
CA ASP A 64 -8.97 -14.41 -4.04
C ASP A 64 -7.53 -14.42 -4.58
N ARG A 65 -7.31 -15.10 -5.71
CA ARG A 65 -6.00 -15.13 -6.37
C ARG A 65 -5.59 -13.74 -6.90
N SER A 66 -6.53 -12.98 -7.46
CA SER A 66 -6.28 -11.63 -7.94
C SER A 66 -5.77 -10.70 -6.84
N GLU A 67 -6.42 -10.76 -5.66
CA GLU A 67 -6.02 -10.02 -4.46
C GLU A 67 -4.66 -10.46 -3.93
N GLU A 68 -4.37 -11.77 -3.87
CA GLU A 68 -3.07 -12.29 -3.46
C GLU A 68 -1.93 -11.83 -4.38
N GLU A 69 -2.16 -11.85 -5.70
CA GLU A 69 -1.19 -11.38 -6.69
C GLU A 69 -0.94 -9.86 -6.56
N ALA A 70 -1.98 -9.07 -6.30
CA ALA A 70 -1.87 -7.62 -6.06
C ALA A 70 -1.15 -7.30 -4.74
N ASP A 71 -1.45 -8.02 -3.66
CA ASP A 71 -0.74 -7.91 -2.38
C ASP A 71 0.74 -8.28 -2.52
N ALA A 72 1.03 -9.36 -3.25
CA ALA A 72 2.40 -9.77 -3.54
C ALA A 72 3.15 -8.72 -4.36
N PHE A 73 2.50 -8.14 -5.39
CA PHE A 73 3.05 -7.06 -6.18
C PHE A 73 3.38 -5.83 -5.32
N ALA A 74 2.44 -5.38 -4.47
CA ALA A 74 2.66 -4.24 -3.60
C ALA A 74 3.80 -4.49 -2.61
N ALA A 75 3.80 -5.66 -1.98
CA ALA A 75 4.81 -6.10 -1.03
C ALA A 75 6.22 -6.15 -1.62
N GLN A 76 6.36 -6.66 -2.85
CA GLN A 76 7.64 -6.76 -3.56
C GLN A 76 8.07 -5.44 -4.18
N THR A 77 7.14 -4.57 -4.58
CA THR A 77 7.48 -3.24 -5.09
C THR A 77 8.00 -2.35 -3.97
N LEU A 78 7.38 -2.42 -2.78
CA LEU A 78 7.76 -1.59 -1.63
C LEU A 78 9.02 -2.06 -0.92
N ILE A 79 9.27 -3.37 -0.90
CA ILE A 79 10.54 -3.95 -0.46
C ILE A 79 11.03 -4.87 -1.57
N PRO A 80 11.87 -4.34 -2.49
CA PRO A 80 12.37 -5.08 -3.65
C PRO A 80 13.02 -6.43 -3.30
N PRO A 81 12.83 -7.48 -4.12
CA PRO A 81 13.31 -8.84 -3.82
C PRO A 81 14.81 -8.96 -3.52
N GLU A 82 15.64 -8.09 -4.09
CA GLU A 82 17.08 -7.99 -3.81
C GLU A 82 17.38 -7.72 -2.32
N HIS A 83 16.42 -7.14 -1.58
CA HIS A 83 16.53 -6.87 -0.16
C HIS A 83 15.95 -8.01 0.71
N ASN A 84 15.33 -9.05 0.15
CA ASN A 84 14.66 -10.11 0.91
C ASN A 84 15.58 -10.80 1.92
N ALA A 85 16.85 -11.04 1.58
CA ALA A 85 17.79 -11.65 2.50
C ALA A 85 18.09 -10.75 3.71
N ALA A 86 18.25 -9.44 3.48
CA ALA A 86 18.46 -8.47 4.54
C ALA A 86 17.19 -8.26 5.37
N TYR A 87 16.02 -8.18 4.73
CA TYR A 87 14.73 -8.08 5.38
C TYR A 87 14.46 -9.26 6.31
N ARG A 88 14.70 -10.51 5.86
CA ARG A 88 14.54 -11.71 6.71
C ARG A 88 15.44 -11.70 7.94
N ARG A 89 16.64 -11.11 7.85
CA ARG A 89 17.52 -10.92 9.02
C ARG A 89 16.94 -9.86 9.96
N LEU A 90 16.45 -8.75 9.42
CA LEU A 90 15.77 -7.71 10.20
C LEU A 90 14.54 -8.25 10.91
N ALA A 91 13.68 -9.00 10.25
CA ALA A 91 12.44 -9.55 10.81
C ALA A 91 12.67 -10.45 12.04
N ARG A 92 13.83 -11.12 12.13
CA ARG A 92 14.20 -11.90 13.32
C ARG A 92 14.60 -11.03 14.50
N ARG A 93 15.10 -9.81 14.26
CA ARG A 93 15.62 -8.88 15.28
C ARG A 93 15.31 -7.43 14.89
N PRO A 94 14.03 -7.01 14.88
CA PRO A 94 13.63 -5.67 14.44
C PRO A 94 14.01 -4.59 15.46
N MET A 95 14.33 -4.98 16.70
CA MET A 95 14.76 -4.09 17.77
C MET A 95 16.28 -4.14 17.98
N PRO A 96 16.92 -3.01 18.36
CA PRO A 96 16.33 -1.68 18.51
C PRO A 96 15.88 -1.08 17.16
N PHE A 97 15.00 -0.08 17.19
CA PHE A 97 14.45 0.54 15.97
C PHE A 97 15.52 1.11 15.01
N ASP A 98 16.75 1.29 15.46
CA ASP A 98 17.87 1.64 14.59
C ASP A 98 18.20 0.55 13.57
N ASN A 99 17.89 -0.73 13.84
CA ASN A 99 17.98 -1.79 12.84
C ASN A 99 17.02 -1.53 11.67
N ILE A 100 15.78 -1.10 11.97
CA ILE A 100 14.78 -0.75 10.94
C ILE A 100 15.25 0.44 10.13
N LYS A 101 15.74 1.51 10.78
CA LYS A 101 16.27 2.70 10.09
C LYS A 101 17.48 2.36 9.22
N ALA A 102 18.37 1.51 9.70
CA ALA A 102 19.57 1.10 8.97
C ALA A 102 19.20 0.31 7.70
N PHE A 103 18.29 -0.66 7.81
CA PHE A 103 17.75 -1.39 6.66
C PHE A 103 17.06 -0.45 5.68
N ALA A 104 16.17 0.42 6.17
CA ALA A 104 15.42 1.37 5.36
C ALA A 104 16.37 2.27 4.54
N ARG A 105 17.43 2.78 5.18
CA ARG A 105 18.48 3.56 4.50
C ARG A 105 19.24 2.74 3.46
N GLN A 106 19.61 1.49 3.78
CA GLN A 106 20.33 0.61 2.85
C GLN A 106 19.49 0.30 1.61
N ALA A 107 18.19 0.12 1.78
CA ALA A 107 17.26 -0.22 0.71
C ALA A 107 16.67 1.00 -0.02
N GLY A 108 16.94 2.22 0.45
CA GLY A 108 16.34 3.43 -0.11
C GLY A 108 14.83 3.56 0.14
N ILE A 109 14.32 2.94 1.21
CA ILE A 109 12.88 2.85 1.54
C ILE A 109 12.58 3.73 2.77
N ALA A 110 11.38 4.29 2.87
CA ALA A 110 10.96 4.99 4.07
C ALA A 110 10.84 4.03 5.27
N PRO A 111 11.35 4.36 6.47
CA PRO A 111 11.28 3.48 7.64
C PRO A 111 9.84 3.08 8.02
N GLY A 112 8.86 3.96 7.81
CA GLY A 112 7.45 3.68 8.05
C GLY A 112 6.94 2.47 7.27
N ILE A 113 7.27 2.37 5.98
CA ILE A 113 6.92 1.24 5.11
C ILE A 113 7.49 -0.07 5.65
N VAL A 114 8.76 -0.06 6.10
CA VAL A 114 9.40 -1.24 6.69
C VAL A 114 8.72 -1.65 7.99
N VAL A 115 8.33 -0.69 8.84
CA VAL A 115 7.54 -0.96 10.05
C VAL A 115 6.21 -1.61 9.69
N GLY A 116 5.48 -1.06 8.72
CA GLY A 116 4.20 -1.62 8.28
C GLY A 116 4.34 -3.06 7.83
N ARG A 117 5.38 -3.36 7.03
CA ARG A 117 5.65 -4.73 6.58
C ARG A 117 6.03 -5.68 7.71
N LEU A 118 6.88 -5.25 8.66
CA LEU A 118 7.23 -6.04 9.84
C LEU A 118 6.02 -6.33 10.73
N GLN A 119 5.09 -5.39 10.85
CA GLN A 119 3.86 -5.56 11.62
C GLN A 119 2.89 -6.54 10.94
N HIS A 120 2.72 -6.39 9.63
CA HIS A 120 1.93 -7.31 8.81
C HIS A 120 2.46 -8.75 8.90
N ASP A 121 3.79 -8.93 8.80
CA ASP A 121 4.43 -10.24 8.85
C ASP A 121 4.53 -10.81 10.29
N GLY A 122 3.99 -10.11 11.30
CA GLY A 122 4.03 -10.54 12.71
C GLY A 122 5.40 -10.46 13.38
N ALA A 123 6.39 -9.89 12.71
CA ALA A 123 7.75 -9.72 13.22
C ALA A 123 7.86 -8.58 14.25
N LEU A 124 6.94 -7.60 14.20
CA LEU A 124 6.87 -6.48 15.12
C LEU A 124 5.43 -6.27 15.60
N PRO A 125 5.14 -6.07 16.89
CA PRO A 125 3.77 -5.79 17.33
C PRO A 125 3.24 -4.48 16.72
N TRP A 126 1.93 -4.43 16.41
CA TRP A 126 1.25 -3.24 15.88
C TRP A 126 1.37 -1.99 16.77
N THR A 127 1.69 -2.17 18.06
CA THR A 127 1.92 -1.08 19.02
C THR A 127 3.32 -0.45 18.93
N HIS A 128 4.26 -1.07 18.20
CA HIS A 128 5.67 -0.68 18.16
C HIS A 128 6.06 -0.03 16.83
N GLY A 129 7.03 0.90 16.84
CA GLY A 129 7.61 1.50 15.64
C GLY A 129 6.72 2.53 14.94
N ASN A 130 5.52 2.81 15.47
CA ASN A 130 4.56 3.74 14.88
C ASN A 130 5.07 5.19 14.79
N ASN A 131 6.06 5.56 15.61
CA ASN A 131 6.76 6.84 15.54
C ASN A 131 7.65 6.99 14.29
N LEU A 132 7.97 5.88 13.60
CA LEU A 132 8.70 5.91 12.33
C LEU A 132 7.78 6.10 11.12
N LYS A 133 6.45 5.99 11.31
CA LYS A 133 5.43 6.16 10.26
C LYS A 133 5.02 7.62 10.13
N ARG A 134 5.07 8.14 8.90
CA ARG A 134 4.79 9.54 8.61
C ARG A 134 3.32 9.73 8.20
N PRO A 135 2.63 10.77 8.70
CA PRO A 135 1.34 11.13 8.15
C PRO A 135 1.46 11.51 6.67
N VAL A 136 0.56 10.98 5.84
CA VAL A 136 0.38 11.48 4.47
C VAL A 136 -0.66 12.60 4.55
N ARG A 137 -0.32 13.76 4.01
CA ARG A 137 -1.22 14.93 3.96
C ARG A 137 -1.19 15.48 2.55
N PHE A 138 -2.36 15.63 1.96
CA PHE A 138 -2.51 16.34 0.71
C PHE A 138 -2.95 17.77 1.04
N PRO A 139 -2.16 18.80 0.70
CA PRO A 139 -2.61 20.16 0.84
C PRO A 139 -3.85 20.35 -0.04
N HIS A 140 -4.95 20.79 0.56
CA HIS A 140 -6.16 21.11 -0.17
C HIS A 140 -5.94 22.47 -0.84
N ASN A 141 -5.62 22.47 -2.14
CA ASN A 141 -5.59 23.71 -2.93
C ASN A 141 -7.01 24.00 -3.45
N GLY A 142 -7.92 24.34 -2.54
CA GLY A 142 -9.17 25.01 -2.88
C GLY A 142 -8.98 26.53 -2.85
N PRO A 143 -9.73 27.33 -3.64
CA PRO A 143 -9.74 28.77 -3.43
C PRO A 143 -10.18 29.06 -1.98
N ALA A 144 -9.56 30.05 -1.35
CA ALA A 144 -9.96 30.49 -0.02
C ALA A 144 -11.47 30.81 -0.05
N GLU A 145 -12.28 30.01 0.64
CA GLU A 145 -13.67 30.36 0.89
C GLU A 145 -13.68 31.66 1.70
N ASP A 146 -14.32 32.66 1.11
CA ASP A 146 -14.56 33.99 1.66
C ASP A 146 -15.21 33.84 3.03
N GLN A 147 -14.51 34.24 4.10
CA GLN A 147 -15.09 34.28 5.43
C GLN A 147 -16.06 35.46 5.47
N PRO A 148 -17.35 35.26 5.82
CA PRO A 148 -18.27 36.37 5.97
C PRO A 148 -17.82 37.25 7.13
N GLN A 149 -17.72 38.56 6.84
CA GLN A 149 -17.45 39.61 7.83
C GLN A 149 -18.61 39.77 8.82
#